data_AF-A0A022PXA8-F1
#
_entry.id   AF-A0A022PXA8-F1
#
_cell.length_a   1.000
_cell.length_b   1.000
_cell.length_c   1.000
_cell.angle_alpha   90.00
_cell.angle_beta   90.00
_cell.angle_gamma   90.00
#
_symmetry.space_group_name_H-M   'P 1'
#
loop_
_entity.id
_entity.type
_entity.pdbx_description
1 polymer ?
#
loop_
_entity_poly.entity_id
_entity_poly.type
_entity_poly.pdbx_seq_one_letter_code
_entity_poly.pdbx_strand_id
1 'polypeptide(L)'
;MAAANSQERNTSNADSPGSNMVGTLKQLLVRYGTQLLKPCDSTEELLELLHNLHRVLIHTLHDHKDRVQLALQSSKEALIANELIRHAERDVRISVTLCISEIVRITAPDEPYEEDQMKEYFGLLNTALENLSFMSGGAYLKAVSIIRSISLCQACVLMLDHQLYASIRQMFHLFFNVIRANHHPAIFSNMVNIMAGIVRANDDNDEFSVKLAKILLARLKKENQNVTPASFQLAEDTFKNCSNALREHLPKAAKSLGIPVEDYAEVVASLLQGATQGEKNHGVGDNVFVATVVFGIILKLHLDGRV
;
A
#
# COMPACT_ATOMS: atom_id res chain seq x y z
N MET A 1 39.68 -44.51 42.34
CA MET A 1 38.23 -44.53 42.07
C MET A 1 37.56 -43.49 42.97
N ALA A 2 37.34 -42.29 42.46
CA ALA A 2 36.48 -41.28 43.06
C ALA A 2 35.92 -40.45 41.90
N ALA A 3 34.60 -40.46 41.77
CA ALA A 3 33.84 -39.82 40.71
C ALA A 3 33.67 -38.32 41.01
N ALA A 4 33.89 -37.48 40.00
CA ALA A 4 33.43 -36.10 39.97
C ALA A 4 32.40 -35.97 38.85
N ASN A 5 31.12 -35.90 39.25
CA ASN A 5 29.99 -35.61 38.38
C ASN A 5 29.97 -34.10 38.09
N SER A 6 30.25 -33.72 36.84
CA SER A 6 29.98 -32.40 36.30
C SER A 6 28.50 -32.35 35.90
N GLN A 7 27.68 -31.80 36.79
CA GLN A 7 26.27 -31.56 36.54
C GLN A 7 26.15 -30.24 35.78
N GLU A 8 26.15 -30.30 34.45
CA GLU A 8 25.75 -29.18 33.59
C GLU A 8 24.30 -28.81 33.92
N ARG A 9 24.14 -27.65 34.57
CA ARG A 9 22.84 -27.01 34.74
C ARG A 9 22.33 -26.64 33.36
N ASN A 10 21.42 -27.46 32.86
CA ASN A 10 20.52 -27.13 31.78
C ASN A 10 19.56 -26.03 32.30
N THR A 11 19.99 -24.78 32.29
CA THR A 11 19.10 -23.65 32.55
C THR A 11 18.23 -23.46 31.33
N SER A 12 17.02 -24.00 31.44
CA SER A 12 15.82 -23.62 30.70
C SER A 12 15.90 -22.17 30.18
N ASN A 13 15.88 -22.03 28.85
CA ASN A 13 15.50 -20.78 28.20
C ASN A 13 14.13 -20.39 28.74
N ALA A 14 14.10 -19.50 29.72
CA ALA A 14 12.88 -18.90 30.22
C ALA A 14 12.21 -18.16 29.06
N ASP A 15 10.95 -18.51 28.81
CA ASP A 15 10.09 -17.87 27.83
C ASP A 15 10.15 -16.35 27.95
N SER A 16 10.76 -15.70 26.96
CA SER A 16 10.61 -14.25 26.84
C SER A 16 9.13 -13.93 26.64
N PRO A 17 8.60 -12.83 27.20
CA PRO A 17 7.19 -12.45 27.03
C PRO A 17 6.75 -12.38 25.55
N GLY A 18 7.68 -12.01 24.64
CA GLY A 18 7.46 -12.01 23.19
C GLY A 18 7.39 -13.41 22.55
N SER A 19 7.97 -14.45 23.17
CA SER A 19 7.87 -15.84 22.71
C SER A 19 6.43 -16.37 22.84
N ASN A 20 5.79 -16.14 23.99
CA ASN A 20 4.43 -16.58 24.26
C ASN A 20 3.39 -15.88 23.36
N MET A 21 3.56 -14.57 23.14
CA MET A 21 2.68 -13.80 22.25
C MET A 21 2.69 -14.32 20.81
N VAL A 22 3.88 -14.55 20.23
CA VAL A 22 3.99 -15.08 18.86
C VAL A 22 3.46 -16.52 18.78
N GLY A 23 3.67 -17.34 19.82
CA GLY A 23 3.05 -18.67 19.92
C GLY A 23 1.52 -18.60 19.83
N THR A 24 0.91 -17.67 20.55
CA THR A 24 -0.55 -17.43 20.52
C THR A 24 -1.02 -16.97 19.15
N LEU A 25 -0.31 -16.03 18.50
CA LEU A 25 -0.64 -15.57 17.14
C LEU A 25 -0.63 -16.74 16.15
N LYS A 26 0.40 -17.60 16.17
CA LYS A 26 0.46 -18.77 15.28
C LYS A 26 -0.75 -19.69 15.44
N GLN A 27 -1.11 -20.02 16.68
CA GLN A 27 -2.25 -20.90 16.95
C GLN A 27 -3.56 -20.31 16.41
N LEU A 28 -3.78 -19.01 16.61
CA LEU A 28 -4.98 -18.32 16.12
C LEU A 28 -5.01 -18.21 14.59
N LEU A 29 -3.88 -17.93 13.95
CA LEU A 29 -3.77 -17.91 12.49
C LEU A 29 -4.11 -19.28 11.88
N VAL A 30 -3.55 -20.37 12.43
CA VAL A 30 -3.86 -21.74 11.99
C VAL A 30 -5.34 -22.03 12.20
N ARG A 31 -5.90 -21.70 13.38
CA ARG A 31 -7.29 -21.96 13.72
C ARG A 31 -8.24 -21.30 12.74
N TYR A 32 -8.15 -19.98 12.57
CA TYR A 32 -9.09 -19.24 11.72
C TYR A 32 -8.86 -19.53 10.24
N GLY A 33 -7.60 -19.69 9.80
CA GLY A 33 -7.29 -20.10 8.42
C GLY A 33 -7.88 -21.46 8.09
N THR A 34 -7.76 -22.45 8.98
CA THR A 34 -8.32 -23.80 8.75
C THR A 34 -9.84 -23.81 8.77
N GLN A 35 -10.47 -22.94 9.57
CA GLN A 35 -11.92 -22.77 9.58
C GLN A 35 -12.42 -22.16 8.26
N LEU A 36 -11.70 -21.20 7.68
CA LEU A 36 -12.07 -20.58 6.40
C LEU A 36 -11.98 -21.52 5.19
N LEU A 37 -11.22 -22.61 5.29
CA LEU A 37 -11.16 -23.65 4.26
C LEU A 37 -12.43 -24.53 4.22
N LYS A 38 -13.31 -24.40 5.22
CA LYS A 38 -14.56 -25.15 5.31
C LYS A 38 -15.73 -24.26 4.88
N PRO A 39 -16.78 -24.83 4.26
CA PRO A 39 -18.01 -24.07 4.02
C PRO A 39 -18.59 -23.55 5.34
N CYS A 40 -19.02 -22.28 5.35
CA CYS A 40 -19.80 -21.69 6.43
C CYS A 40 -21.30 -21.89 6.18
N ASP A 41 -22.10 -21.97 7.25
CA ASP A 41 -23.55 -22.19 7.14
C ASP A 41 -24.29 -20.89 6.77
N SER A 42 -23.68 -19.73 7.00
CA SER A 42 -24.26 -18.41 6.73
C SER A 42 -23.21 -17.35 6.37
N THR A 43 -23.67 -16.22 5.80
CA THR A 43 -22.81 -15.07 5.50
C THR A 43 -22.34 -14.39 6.79
N GLU A 44 -23.18 -14.35 7.82
CA GLU A 44 -22.90 -13.76 9.12
C GLU A 44 -21.75 -14.49 9.81
N GLU A 45 -21.79 -15.83 9.82
CA GLU A 45 -20.71 -16.67 10.35
C GLU A 45 -19.39 -16.43 9.61
N LEU A 46 -19.43 -16.38 8.28
CA LEU A 46 -18.25 -16.09 7.45
C LEU A 46 -17.66 -14.70 7.77
N LEU A 47 -18.51 -13.69 7.92
CA LEU A 47 -18.07 -12.33 8.26
C LEU A 47 -17.46 -12.26 9.66
N GLU A 48 -18.01 -12.99 10.64
CA GLU A 48 -17.44 -13.09 11.98
C GLU A 48 -16.06 -13.77 11.94
N LEU A 49 -15.92 -14.85 11.16
CA LEU A 49 -14.67 -15.56 10.99
C LEU A 49 -13.59 -14.68 10.33
N LEU A 50 -13.94 -13.96 9.26
CA LEU A 50 -13.04 -12.99 8.61
C LEU A 50 -12.66 -11.84 9.55
N HIS A 51 -13.60 -11.34 10.35
CA HIS A 51 -13.33 -10.31 11.35
C HIS A 51 -12.31 -10.81 12.39
N ASN A 52 -12.50 -12.03 12.91
CA ASN A 52 -11.59 -12.64 13.87
C ASN A 52 -10.21 -12.90 13.27
N LEU A 53 -10.12 -13.36 12.02
CA LEU A 53 -8.85 -13.50 11.33
C LEU A 53 -8.15 -12.13 11.18
N HIS A 54 -8.86 -11.10 10.72
CA HIS A 54 -8.30 -9.76 10.59
C HIS A 54 -7.71 -9.24 11.90
N ARG A 55 -8.40 -9.44 13.03
CA ARG A 55 -7.90 -9.05 14.37
C ARG A 55 -6.55 -9.71 14.70
N VAL A 56 -6.31 -10.93 14.26
CA VAL A 56 -5.01 -11.60 14.47
C VAL A 56 -3.96 -11.06 13.50
N LEU A 57 -4.33 -10.89 12.23
CA LEU A 57 -3.44 -10.39 11.18
C LEU A 57 -2.93 -8.98 11.47
N ILE A 58 -3.80 -8.04 11.87
CA ILE A 58 -3.42 -6.65 12.15
C ILE A 58 -2.41 -6.52 13.31
N HIS A 59 -2.41 -7.46 14.25
CA HIS A 59 -1.44 -7.51 15.36
C HIS A 59 -0.20 -8.35 15.05
N THR A 60 -0.15 -8.99 13.88
CA THR A 60 1.01 -9.73 13.43
C THR A 60 1.97 -8.76 12.74
N LEU A 61 3.07 -8.45 13.42
CA LEU A 61 4.11 -7.56 12.91
C LEU A 61 4.92 -8.24 11.81
N HIS A 62 5.46 -7.43 10.88
CA HIS A 62 6.34 -7.92 9.82
C HIS A 62 7.58 -8.64 10.41
N ASP A 63 8.14 -8.17 11.52
CA ASP A 63 9.28 -8.78 12.23
C ASP A 63 9.03 -10.24 12.65
N HIS A 64 7.77 -10.66 12.70
CA HIS A 64 7.38 -12.03 13.03
C HIS A 64 7.20 -12.91 11.79
N LYS A 65 7.35 -12.40 10.56
CA LYS A 65 7.09 -13.08 9.28
C LYS A 65 7.65 -14.50 9.25
N ASP A 66 8.96 -14.68 9.45
CA ASP A 66 9.61 -15.99 9.37
C ASP A 66 9.07 -16.98 10.40
N ARG A 67 8.60 -16.48 11.55
CA ARG A 67 8.01 -17.30 12.61
C ARG A 67 6.59 -17.71 12.24
N VAL A 68 5.80 -16.85 11.59
CA VAL A 68 4.37 -17.08 11.34
C VAL A 68 4.05 -17.56 9.92
N GLN A 69 5.00 -17.58 8.99
CA GLN A 69 4.76 -17.88 7.57
C GLN A 69 4.00 -19.19 7.35
N LEU A 70 4.39 -20.27 8.02
CA LEU A 70 3.66 -21.56 7.97
C LEU A 70 2.24 -21.45 8.52
N ALA A 71 2.03 -20.66 9.58
CA ALA A 71 0.72 -20.46 10.19
C ALA A 71 -0.24 -19.66 9.30
N LEU A 72 0.29 -18.86 8.36
CA LEU A 72 -0.51 -18.11 7.40
C LEU A 72 -1.06 -18.97 6.26
N GLN A 73 -0.51 -20.17 6.01
CA GLN A 73 -0.76 -20.92 4.78
C GLN A 73 -2.25 -21.18 4.52
N SER A 74 -2.99 -21.68 5.51
CA SER A 74 -4.43 -21.94 5.36
C SER A 74 -5.24 -20.66 5.13
N SER A 75 -4.83 -19.54 5.74
CA SER A 75 -5.47 -18.24 5.50
C SER A 75 -5.20 -17.75 4.08
N LYS A 76 -3.96 -17.90 3.59
CA LYS A 76 -3.58 -17.53 2.22
C LYS A 76 -4.41 -18.32 1.21
N GLU A 77 -4.44 -19.64 1.36
CA GLU A 77 -5.19 -20.53 0.48
C GLU A 77 -6.69 -20.19 0.47
N ALA A 78 -7.32 -20.03 1.63
CA ALA A 78 -8.75 -19.74 1.70
C ALA A 78 -9.11 -18.39 1.08
N LEU A 79 -8.37 -17.32 1.41
CA LEU A 79 -8.72 -15.95 1.03
C LEU A 79 -8.66 -15.69 -0.48
N ILE A 80 -7.85 -16.46 -1.20
CA ILE A 80 -7.70 -16.33 -2.65
C ILE A 80 -8.57 -17.31 -3.44
N ALA A 81 -9.25 -18.23 -2.76
CA ALA A 81 -10.20 -19.14 -3.38
C ALA A 81 -11.39 -18.34 -3.95
N ASN A 82 -11.90 -18.76 -5.12
CA ASN A 82 -12.96 -18.07 -5.86
C ASN A 82 -14.21 -17.83 -5.01
N GLU A 83 -14.49 -18.77 -4.11
CA GLU A 83 -15.60 -18.75 -3.17
C GLU A 83 -15.57 -17.50 -2.28
N LEU A 84 -14.37 -17.01 -1.91
CA LEU A 84 -14.20 -15.84 -1.06
C LEU A 84 -13.86 -14.57 -1.86
N ILE A 85 -12.88 -14.64 -2.76
CA ILE A 85 -12.42 -13.44 -3.49
C ILE A 85 -13.47 -12.93 -4.49
N ARG A 86 -14.27 -13.83 -5.08
CA ARG A 86 -15.39 -13.50 -5.98
C ARG A 86 -16.76 -13.70 -5.33
N HIS A 87 -16.81 -13.75 -4.00
CA HIS A 87 -18.06 -13.96 -3.26
C HIS A 87 -19.15 -12.96 -3.69
N ALA A 88 -20.42 -13.36 -3.76
CA ALA A 88 -21.51 -12.51 -4.26
C ALA A 88 -21.75 -11.27 -3.37
N GLU A 89 -21.65 -11.44 -2.05
CA GLU A 89 -21.84 -10.35 -1.08
C GLU A 89 -20.65 -9.39 -1.03
N ARG A 90 -20.96 -8.09 -1.18
CA ARG A 90 -19.94 -7.02 -1.20
C ARG A 90 -19.16 -6.94 0.12
N ASP A 91 -19.84 -7.09 1.24
CA ASP A 91 -19.21 -6.96 2.56
C ASP A 91 -18.21 -8.09 2.85
N VAL A 92 -18.46 -9.29 2.30
CA VAL A 92 -17.51 -10.39 2.34
C VAL A 92 -16.27 -10.03 1.53
N ARG A 93 -16.42 -9.58 0.28
CA ARG A 93 -15.29 -9.18 -0.57
C ARG A 93 -14.42 -8.09 0.09
N ILE A 94 -15.03 -7.06 0.68
CA ILE A 94 -14.29 -6.00 1.41
C ILE A 94 -13.52 -6.58 2.61
N SER A 95 -14.11 -7.54 3.33
CA SER A 95 -13.46 -8.19 4.48
C SER A 95 -12.30 -9.10 4.04
N VAL A 96 -12.45 -9.80 2.92
CA VAL A 96 -11.39 -10.58 2.27
C VAL A 96 -10.24 -9.67 1.83
N THR A 97 -10.54 -8.56 1.14
CA THR A 97 -9.53 -7.57 0.74
C THR A 97 -8.77 -7.03 1.94
N LEU A 98 -9.46 -6.77 3.06
CA LEU A 98 -8.83 -6.32 4.30
C LEU A 98 -7.86 -7.37 4.86
N CYS A 99 -8.26 -8.64 4.95
CA CYS A 99 -7.38 -9.71 5.41
C CYS A 99 -6.17 -9.90 4.48
N ILE A 100 -6.38 -9.88 3.16
CA ILE A 100 -5.29 -9.97 2.17
C ILE A 100 -4.32 -8.78 2.32
N SER A 101 -4.83 -7.56 2.54
CA SER A 101 -3.99 -6.36 2.74
C SER A 101 -3.04 -6.53 3.93
N GLU A 102 -3.50 -7.15 5.02
CA GLU A 102 -2.65 -7.45 6.18
C GLU A 102 -1.64 -8.57 5.89
N ILE A 103 -2.03 -9.61 5.13
CA ILE A 103 -1.09 -10.65 4.71
C ILE A 103 0.03 -10.05 3.85
N VAL A 104 -0.31 -9.21 2.86
CA VAL A 104 0.67 -8.49 2.03
C VAL A 104 1.58 -7.65 2.92
N ARG A 105 1.04 -6.92 3.92
CA ARG A 105 1.86 -6.16 4.88
C ARG A 105 2.81 -7.05 5.67
N ILE A 106 2.38 -8.23 6.12
CA ILE A 106 3.22 -9.15 6.90
C ILE A 106 4.32 -9.74 6.03
N THR A 107 4.00 -10.15 4.80
CA THR A 107 4.95 -10.87 3.93
C THR A 107 5.87 -9.97 3.13
N ALA A 108 5.55 -8.68 2.98
CA ALA A 108 6.36 -7.71 2.26
C ALA A 108 7.86 -7.82 2.64
N PRO A 109 8.81 -7.66 1.71
CA PRO A 109 8.61 -7.32 0.30
C PRO A 109 8.11 -8.50 -0.55
N ASP A 110 8.04 -9.71 0.00
CA ASP A 110 7.62 -10.90 -0.76
C ASP A 110 6.12 -10.89 -1.02
N GLU A 111 5.75 -11.12 -2.27
CA GLU A 111 4.38 -11.31 -2.68
C GLU A 111 3.80 -12.59 -2.06
N PRO A 112 2.63 -12.51 -1.40
CA PRO A 112 2.03 -13.70 -0.80
C PRO A 112 1.36 -14.62 -1.83
N TYR A 113 1.06 -14.15 -3.03
CA TYR A 113 0.25 -14.86 -4.02
C TYR A 113 0.91 -14.82 -5.40
N GLU A 114 0.42 -15.64 -6.32
CA GLU A 114 0.84 -15.62 -7.72
C GLU A 114 0.35 -14.35 -8.43
N GLU A 115 0.98 -14.01 -9.56
CA GLU A 115 0.73 -12.77 -10.30
C GLU A 115 -0.77 -12.52 -10.59
N ASP A 116 -1.49 -13.51 -11.14
CA ASP A 116 -2.90 -13.33 -11.49
C ASP A 116 -3.80 -13.12 -10.26
N GLN A 117 -3.44 -13.74 -9.14
CA GLN A 117 -4.13 -13.58 -7.86
C GLN A 117 -3.87 -12.20 -7.25
N MET A 118 -2.63 -11.69 -7.38
CA MET A 118 -2.29 -10.32 -6.99
C MET A 118 -3.04 -9.28 -7.84
N LYS A 119 -3.16 -9.49 -9.15
CA LYS A 119 -3.96 -8.62 -10.04
C LYS A 119 -5.43 -8.58 -9.62
N GLU A 120 -6.01 -9.72 -9.27
CA GLU A 120 -7.39 -9.79 -8.77
C GLU A 120 -7.56 -9.05 -7.44
N TYR A 121 -6.63 -9.23 -6.51
CA TYR A 121 -6.58 -8.47 -5.26
C TYR A 121 -6.54 -6.96 -5.51
N PHE A 122 -5.70 -6.46 -6.41
CA PHE A 122 -5.65 -5.03 -6.74
C PHE A 122 -6.95 -4.49 -7.37
N GLY A 123 -7.67 -5.32 -8.11
CA GLY A 123 -9.02 -5.00 -8.59
C GLY A 123 -10.01 -4.79 -7.44
N LEU A 124 -10.01 -5.70 -6.47
CA LEU A 124 -10.84 -5.57 -5.27
C LEU A 124 -10.40 -4.41 -4.38
N LEU A 125 -9.10 -4.15 -4.29
CA LEU A 125 -8.52 -3.06 -3.51
C LEU A 125 -9.12 -1.72 -3.91
N ASN A 126 -9.13 -1.42 -5.22
CA ASN A 126 -9.77 -0.22 -5.75
C ASN A 126 -11.26 -0.13 -5.36
N THR A 127 -11.99 -1.23 -5.49
CA THR A 127 -13.42 -1.29 -5.13
C THR A 127 -13.66 -1.09 -3.63
N ALA A 128 -12.78 -1.61 -2.78
CA ALA A 128 -12.87 -1.43 -1.34
C ALA A 128 -12.59 0.02 -0.93
N LEU A 129 -11.63 0.68 -1.57
CA LEU A 129 -11.24 2.07 -1.29
C LEU A 129 -12.31 3.10 -1.68
N GLU A 130 -13.27 2.76 -2.55
CA GLU A 130 -14.46 3.60 -2.81
C GLU A 130 -15.26 3.91 -1.54
N ASN A 131 -15.25 3.00 -0.56
CA ASN A 131 -15.98 3.17 0.71
C ASN A 131 -15.40 4.30 1.58
N LEU A 132 -14.22 4.84 1.27
CA LEU A 132 -13.69 6.04 1.94
C LEU A 132 -14.59 7.26 1.75
N SER A 133 -15.41 7.29 0.69
CA SER A 133 -16.39 8.35 0.43
C SER A 133 -17.56 8.37 1.42
N PHE A 134 -17.85 7.26 2.10
CA PHE A 134 -18.99 7.17 3.03
C PHE A 134 -18.72 7.83 4.39
N MET A 135 -17.46 8.10 4.74
CA MET A 135 -17.03 8.79 5.99
C MET A 135 -17.40 8.11 7.32
N SER A 136 -18.21 7.05 7.30
CA SER A 136 -18.75 6.35 8.47
C SER A 136 -19.22 4.94 8.11
N GLY A 137 -19.47 4.10 9.12
CA GLY A 137 -19.95 2.73 8.95
C GLY A 137 -18.85 1.67 8.80
N GLY A 138 -19.25 0.39 8.86
CA GLY A 138 -18.32 -0.74 8.88
C GLY A 138 -17.43 -0.83 7.63
N ALA A 139 -17.99 -0.64 6.44
CA ALA A 139 -17.24 -0.67 5.19
C ALA A 139 -16.21 0.47 5.10
N TYR A 140 -16.54 1.67 5.58
CA TYR A 140 -15.61 2.78 5.70
C TYR A 140 -14.44 2.45 6.64
N LEU A 141 -14.71 1.92 7.83
CA LEU A 141 -13.67 1.55 8.79
C LEU A 141 -12.72 0.48 8.23
N LYS A 142 -13.25 -0.50 7.48
CA LYS A 142 -12.44 -1.49 6.77
C LYS A 142 -11.56 -0.83 5.71
N ALA A 143 -12.10 0.09 4.91
CA ALA A 143 -11.33 0.84 3.91
C ALA A 143 -10.23 1.73 4.53
N VAL A 144 -10.48 2.33 5.70
CA VAL A 144 -9.47 3.07 6.47
C VAL A 144 -8.34 2.15 6.93
N SER A 145 -8.64 0.93 7.38
CA SER A 145 -7.60 -0.03 7.75
C SER A 145 -6.81 -0.51 6.52
N ILE A 146 -7.50 -0.80 5.41
CA ILE A 146 -6.89 -1.17 4.13
C ILE A 146 -5.89 -0.12 3.67
N ILE A 147 -6.31 1.16 3.56
CA ILE A 147 -5.43 2.21 3.03
C ILE A 147 -4.20 2.44 3.92
N ARG A 148 -4.34 2.31 5.24
CA ARG A 148 -3.22 2.36 6.19
C ARG A 148 -2.22 1.23 5.91
N SER A 149 -2.70 0.01 5.75
CA SER A 149 -1.82 -1.16 5.60
C SER A 149 -1.07 -1.16 4.27
N ILE A 150 -1.75 -0.88 3.16
CA ILE A 150 -1.10 -0.81 1.83
C ILE A 150 -0.15 0.40 1.70
N SER A 151 -0.41 1.49 2.43
CA SER A 151 0.51 2.63 2.51
C SER A 151 1.77 2.25 3.30
N LEU A 152 1.61 1.60 4.45
CA LEU A 152 2.70 1.22 5.34
C LEU A 152 3.70 0.27 4.66
N CYS A 153 3.22 -0.73 3.92
CA CYS A 153 4.08 -1.68 3.20
C CYS A 153 4.33 -1.31 1.73
N GLN A 154 3.89 -0.12 1.27
CA GLN A 154 4.02 0.33 -0.12
C GLN A 154 3.49 -0.70 -1.15
N ALA A 155 2.46 -1.47 -0.80
CA ALA A 155 1.96 -2.59 -1.60
C ALA A 155 1.53 -2.20 -3.02
N CYS A 156 1.10 -0.95 -3.23
CA CYS A 156 0.66 -0.49 -4.54
C CYS A 156 1.81 -0.27 -5.54
N VAL A 157 3.07 -0.29 -5.09
CA VAL A 157 4.23 -0.27 -6.01
C VAL A 157 4.32 -1.55 -6.83
N LEU A 158 3.93 -2.70 -6.26
CA LEU A 158 3.85 -3.99 -6.98
C LEU A 158 2.92 -3.93 -8.21
N MET A 159 1.98 -2.96 -8.25
CA MET A 159 1.16 -2.74 -9.44
C MET A 159 1.99 -2.32 -10.67
N LEU A 160 3.17 -1.73 -10.48
CA LEU A 160 4.10 -1.42 -11.57
C LEU A 160 4.75 -2.69 -12.10
N ASP A 161 5.21 -3.58 -11.21
CA ASP A 161 5.83 -4.87 -11.57
C ASP A 161 4.88 -5.74 -12.38
N HIS A 162 3.59 -5.72 -12.05
CA HIS A 162 2.53 -6.40 -12.80
C HIS A 162 1.92 -5.59 -13.96
N GLN A 163 2.51 -4.44 -14.31
CA GLN A 163 2.09 -3.56 -15.41
C GLN A 163 0.61 -3.13 -15.35
N LEU A 164 0.07 -2.95 -14.14
CA LEU A 164 -1.32 -2.55 -13.88
C LEU A 164 -1.56 -1.04 -14.04
N TYR A 165 -1.01 -0.45 -15.10
CA TYR A 165 -1.06 1.00 -15.36
C TYR A 165 -2.48 1.57 -15.44
N ALA A 166 -3.44 0.79 -15.95
CA ALA A 166 -4.85 1.20 -15.97
C ALA A 166 -5.42 1.31 -14.55
N SER A 167 -5.18 0.32 -13.70
CA SER A 167 -5.64 0.28 -12.32
C SER A 167 -4.97 1.35 -11.45
N ILE A 168 -3.70 1.67 -11.68
CA ILE A 168 -3.01 2.78 -11.02
C ILE A 168 -3.69 4.12 -11.36
N ARG A 169 -3.97 4.37 -12.64
CA ARG A 169 -4.69 5.60 -13.05
C ARG A 169 -6.07 5.68 -12.41
N GLN A 170 -6.80 4.56 -12.39
CA GLN A 170 -8.09 4.48 -11.72
C GLN A 170 -7.98 4.81 -10.24
N MET A 171 -6.95 4.30 -9.54
CA MET A 171 -6.71 4.59 -8.12
C MET A 171 -6.42 6.07 -7.86
N PHE A 172 -5.60 6.72 -8.68
CA PHE A 172 -5.33 8.16 -8.55
C PHE A 172 -6.62 8.98 -8.69
N HIS A 173 -7.43 8.68 -9.72
CA HIS A 173 -8.72 9.34 -9.91
C HIS A 173 -9.69 9.05 -8.78
N LEU A 174 -9.71 7.80 -8.28
CA LEU A 174 -10.51 7.41 -7.13
C LEU A 174 -10.18 8.27 -5.91
N PHE A 175 -8.90 8.40 -5.54
CA PHE A 175 -8.48 9.20 -4.39
C PHE A 175 -8.92 10.66 -4.53
N PHE A 176 -8.72 11.28 -5.70
CA PHE A 176 -9.23 12.63 -5.95
C PHE A 176 -10.76 12.75 -5.86
N ASN A 177 -11.49 11.71 -6.22
CA ASN A 177 -12.95 11.72 -6.20
C ASN A 177 -13.52 11.47 -4.79
N VAL A 178 -12.86 10.66 -3.96
CA VAL A 178 -13.37 10.31 -2.63
C VAL A 178 -12.88 11.25 -1.52
N ILE A 179 -11.73 11.90 -1.68
CA ILE A 179 -11.13 12.76 -0.64
C ILE A 179 -12.05 13.93 -0.27
N ARG A 180 -12.18 14.22 1.03
CA ARG A 180 -13.00 15.31 1.59
C ARG A 180 -12.22 16.05 2.67
N ALA A 181 -12.56 17.32 2.90
CA ALA A 181 -11.89 18.16 3.89
C ALA A 181 -12.04 17.65 5.34
N ASN A 182 -13.06 16.84 5.62
CA ASN A 182 -13.33 16.24 6.93
C ASN A 182 -12.73 14.84 7.11
N HIS A 183 -11.97 14.32 6.14
CA HIS A 183 -11.20 13.09 6.37
C HIS A 183 -10.16 13.32 7.46
N HIS A 184 -9.88 12.28 8.24
CA HIS A 184 -8.81 12.31 9.23
C HIS A 184 -7.46 12.56 8.50
N PRO A 185 -6.54 13.38 9.04
CA PRO A 185 -5.26 13.69 8.37
C PRO A 185 -4.46 12.47 7.95
N ALA A 186 -4.50 11.38 8.74
CA ALA A 186 -3.86 10.12 8.40
C ALA A 186 -4.34 9.53 7.05
N ILE A 187 -5.60 9.73 6.66
CA ILE A 187 -6.12 9.26 5.35
C ILE A 187 -5.45 10.04 4.22
N PHE A 188 -5.32 11.37 4.36
CA PHE A 188 -4.57 12.20 3.42
C PHE A 188 -3.13 11.71 3.30
N SER A 189 -2.43 11.55 4.42
CA SER A 189 -1.04 11.08 4.43
C SER A 189 -0.89 9.71 3.77
N ASN A 190 -1.80 8.77 4.01
CA ASN A 190 -1.76 7.45 3.36
C ASN A 190 -1.97 7.55 1.84
N MET A 191 -2.93 8.36 1.37
CA MET A 191 -3.12 8.58 -0.08
C MET A 191 -1.89 9.21 -0.74
N VAL A 192 -1.31 10.24 -0.10
CA VAL A 192 -0.08 10.90 -0.57
C VAL A 192 1.08 9.89 -0.64
N ASN A 193 1.27 9.09 0.41
CA ASN A 193 2.34 8.09 0.47
C ASN A 193 2.22 7.05 -0.64
N ILE A 194 1.01 6.55 -0.89
CA ILE A 194 0.74 5.59 -1.97
C ILE A 194 1.02 6.22 -3.33
N MET A 195 0.43 7.39 -3.62
CA MET A 195 0.55 8.04 -4.92
C MET A 195 1.99 8.46 -5.22
N ALA A 196 2.67 9.08 -4.25
CA ALA A 196 4.05 9.51 -4.39
C ALA A 196 5.01 8.30 -4.45
N GLY A 197 4.72 7.22 -3.73
CA GLY A 197 5.46 5.95 -3.79
C GLY A 197 5.46 5.36 -5.19
N ILE A 198 4.28 5.25 -5.80
CA ILE A 198 4.14 4.78 -7.20
C ILE A 198 4.89 5.68 -8.17
N VAL A 199 4.76 7.00 -8.05
CA VAL A 199 5.46 7.93 -8.95
C VAL A 199 6.98 7.79 -8.83
N ARG A 200 7.52 7.67 -7.63
CA ARG A 200 8.98 7.53 -7.42
C ARG A 200 9.51 6.18 -7.89
N ALA A 201 8.71 5.13 -7.79
CA ALA A 201 9.10 3.79 -8.20
C ALA A 201 9.00 3.55 -9.71
N ASN A 202 8.29 4.42 -10.46
CA ASN A 202 8.19 4.33 -11.92
C ASN A 202 9.40 5.03 -12.57
N ASP A 203 10.54 4.35 -12.62
CA ASP A 203 11.81 4.90 -13.12
C ASP A 203 12.19 4.49 -14.55
N ASP A 204 11.49 3.51 -15.13
CA ASP A 204 11.80 2.93 -16.45
C ASP A 204 10.74 3.17 -17.53
N ASN A 205 9.60 3.78 -17.18
CA ASN A 205 8.48 4.01 -18.09
C ASN A 205 8.10 5.49 -18.23
N ASP A 206 8.81 6.20 -19.11
CA ASP A 206 8.60 7.61 -19.44
C ASP A 206 7.17 7.93 -19.88
N GLU A 207 6.55 7.07 -20.69
CA GLU A 207 5.21 7.30 -21.20
C GLU A 207 4.20 7.29 -20.04
N PHE A 208 4.37 6.37 -19.09
CA PHE A 208 3.54 6.31 -17.91
C PHE A 208 3.82 7.46 -16.94
N SER A 209 5.07 7.86 -16.74
CA SER A 209 5.43 9.04 -15.95
C SER A 209 4.75 10.31 -16.48
N VAL A 210 4.69 10.51 -17.79
CA VAL A 210 3.95 11.62 -18.40
C VAL A 210 2.45 11.52 -18.12
N LYS A 211 1.87 10.32 -18.12
CA LYS A 211 0.45 10.11 -17.78
C LYS A 211 0.17 10.45 -16.31
N LEU A 212 1.03 10.01 -15.38
CA LEU A 212 0.92 10.33 -13.95
C LEU A 212 1.08 11.84 -13.71
N ALA A 213 2.06 12.49 -14.35
CA ALA A 213 2.24 13.93 -14.30
C ALA A 213 0.98 14.67 -14.77
N LYS A 214 0.39 14.27 -15.91
CA LYS A 214 -0.86 14.87 -16.41
C LYS A 214 -2.01 14.76 -15.40
N ILE A 215 -2.14 13.62 -14.73
CA ILE A 215 -3.19 13.39 -13.72
C ILE A 215 -3.02 14.37 -12.55
N LEU A 216 -1.79 14.55 -12.03
CA LEU A 216 -1.52 15.51 -10.95
C LEU A 216 -1.72 16.95 -11.41
N LEU A 217 -1.14 17.33 -12.56
CA LEU A 217 -1.22 18.68 -13.12
C LEU A 217 -2.67 19.12 -13.37
N ALA A 218 -3.53 18.23 -13.86
CA ALA A 218 -4.94 18.53 -14.05
C ALA A 218 -5.66 18.94 -12.75
N ARG A 219 -5.19 18.46 -11.58
CA ARG A 219 -5.70 18.88 -10.27
C ARG A 219 -5.05 20.16 -9.76
N LEU A 220 -3.83 20.48 -10.18
CA LEU A 220 -3.04 21.63 -9.70
C LEU A 220 -3.29 22.94 -10.45
N LYS A 221 -4.43 23.09 -11.13
CA LYS A 221 -4.89 24.40 -11.63
C LYS A 221 -5.29 25.30 -10.46
N LYS A 222 -4.93 26.58 -10.48
CA LYS A 222 -5.29 27.56 -9.43
C LYS A 222 -6.79 27.61 -9.14
N GLU A 223 -7.63 27.48 -10.16
CA GLU A 223 -9.09 27.44 -9.99
C GLU A 223 -9.56 26.31 -9.05
N ASN A 224 -8.88 25.15 -9.09
CA ASN A 224 -9.27 23.97 -8.31
C ASN A 224 -9.00 24.14 -6.82
N GLN A 225 -8.15 25.10 -6.44
CA GLN A 225 -7.94 25.46 -5.04
C GLN A 225 -9.26 25.88 -4.38
N ASN A 226 -10.15 26.51 -5.15
CA ASN A 226 -11.46 26.94 -4.66
C ASN A 226 -12.58 25.94 -5.00
N VAL A 227 -12.52 25.28 -6.17
CA VAL A 227 -13.59 24.36 -6.61
C VAL A 227 -13.54 23.01 -5.90
N THR A 228 -12.34 22.43 -5.74
CA THR A 228 -12.14 21.12 -5.09
C THR A 228 -10.92 21.16 -4.16
N PRO A 229 -10.97 21.91 -3.05
CA PRO A 229 -9.82 22.19 -2.19
C PRO A 229 -9.13 20.93 -1.66
N ALA A 230 -9.90 19.91 -1.22
CA ALA A 230 -9.33 18.67 -0.71
C ALA A 230 -8.57 17.87 -1.78
N SER A 231 -9.10 17.81 -3.01
CA SER A 231 -8.43 17.15 -4.14
C SER A 231 -7.20 17.94 -4.60
N PHE A 232 -7.27 19.27 -4.57
CA PHE A 232 -6.13 20.13 -4.88
C PHE A 232 -5.01 19.92 -3.86
N GLN A 233 -5.32 19.94 -2.56
CA GLN A 233 -4.35 19.70 -1.49
C GLN A 233 -3.69 18.33 -1.62
N LEU A 234 -4.48 17.28 -1.85
CA LEU A 234 -3.95 15.93 -2.07
C LEU A 234 -2.96 15.88 -3.25
N ALA A 235 -3.31 16.54 -4.37
CA ALA A 235 -2.43 16.61 -5.53
C ALA A 235 -1.16 17.40 -5.22
N GLU A 236 -1.28 18.49 -4.46
CA GLU A 236 -0.17 19.37 -4.13
C GLU A 236 0.83 18.67 -3.23
N ASP A 237 0.36 18.01 -2.17
CA ASP A 237 1.22 17.26 -1.25
C ASP A 237 1.85 16.04 -1.93
N THR A 238 1.10 15.34 -2.78
CA THR A 238 1.65 14.26 -3.62
C THR A 238 2.78 14.79 -4.49
N PHE A 239 2.53 15.88 -5.21
CA PHE A 239 3.48 16.48 -6.14
C PHE A 239 4.75 16.98 -5.42
N LYS A 240 4.63 17.65 -4.27
CA LYS A 240 5.79 18.04 -3.44
C LYS A 240 6.66 16.84 -3.06
N ASN A 241 6.04 15.70 -2.76
CA ASN A 241 6.74 14.49 -2.33
C ASN A 241 7.38 13.67 -3.48
N CYS A 242 7.01 13.91 -4.74
CA CYS A 242 7.54 13.18 -5.89
C CYS A 242 8.04 14.06 -7.05
N SER A 243 8.14 15.38 -6.85
CA SER A 243 8.44 16.33 -7.93
C SER A 243 9.75 16.05 -8.66
N ASN A 244 10.79 15.58 -7.95
CA ASN A 244 12.07 15.22 -8.55
C ASN A 244 11.93 14.10 -9.59
N ALA A 245 11.10 13.09 -9.32
CA ALA A 245 10.85 11.97 -10.24
C ALA A 245 10.02 12.39 -11.47
N LEU A 246 9.26 13.49 -11.38
CA LEU A 246 8.46 13.98 -12.50
C LEU A 246 9.12 15.09 -13.32
N ARG A 247 10.23 15.67 -12.85
CA ARG A 247 10.82 16.92 -13.35
C ARG A 247 10.95 16.95 -14.88
N GLU A 248 11.52 15.90 -15.45
CA GLU A 248 11.79 15.81 -16.89
C GLU A 248 10.52 15.59 -17.73
N HIS A 249 9.46 15.09 -17.10
CA HIS A 249 8.18 14.79 -17.76
C HIS A 249 7.18 15.95 -17.68
N LEU A 250 7.39 16.92 -16.78
CA LEU A 250 6.47 18.05 -16.58
C LEU A 250 6.25 18.89 -17.84
N PRO A 251 7.28 19.29 -18.62
CA PRO A 251 7.08 20.12 -19.80
C PRO A 251 6.18 19.44 -20.84
N LYS A 252 6.39 18.13 -21.06
CA LYS A 252 5.58 17.32 -21.99
C LYS A 252 4.15 17.17 -21.50
N ALA A 253 3.95 16.92 -20.20
CA ALA A 253 2.63 16.83 -19.59
C ALA A 253 1.85 18.15 -19.67
N ALA A 254 2.49 19.27 -19.30
CA ALA A 254 1.87 20.60 -19.34
C ALA A 254 1.48 21.00 -20.77
N LYS A 255 2.37 20.79 -21.75
CA LYS A 255 2.08 21.02 -23.17
C LYS A 255 0.89 20.19 -23.66
N SER A 256 0.79 18.93 -23.24
CA SER A 256 -0.34 18.06 -23.61
C SER A 256 -1.67 18.50 -23.01
N LEU A 257 -1.67 19.17 -21.85
CA LEU A 257 -2.89 19.68 -21.22
C LEU A 257 -3.32 21.03 -21.79
N GLY A 258 -2.41 21.77 -22.43
CA GLY A 258 -2.71 23.10 -23.00
C GLY A 258 -3.02 24.16 -21.94
N ILE A 259 -2.59 23.95 -20.69
CA ILE A 259 -2.80 24.88 -19.57
C ILE A 259 -1.57 25.81 -19.50
N PRO A 260 -1.77 27.14 -19.51
CA PRO A 260 -0.69 28.12 -19.31
C PRO A 260 0.04 27.93 -17.97
N VAL A 261 1.34 28.24 -17.92
CA VAL A 261 2.17 28.01 -16.72
C VAL A 261 1.67 28.83 -15.53
N GLU A 262 1.20 30.04 -15.80
CA GLU A 262 0.64 31.00 -14.86
C GLU A 262 -0.66 30.53 -14.19
N ASP A 263 -1.36 29.57 -14.79
CA ASP A 263 -2.62 29.02 -14.28
C ASP A 263 -2.42 27.84 -13.33
N TYR A 264 -1.20 27.32 -13.22
CA TYR A 264 -0.87 26.27 -12.25
C TYR A 264 -0.53 26.83 -10.87
N ALA A 265 -0.68 25.99 -9.84
CA ALA A 265 -0.18 26.22 -8.50
C ALA A 265 1.32 26.60 -8.49
N GLU A 266 1.73 27.40 -7.52
CA GLU A 266 3.12 27.92 -7.41
C GLU A 266 4.17 26.80 -7.40
N VAL A 267 3.86 25.67 -6.76
CA VAL A 267 4.75 24.50 -6.71
C VAL A 267 5.08 23.94 -8.11
N VAL A 268 4.13 23.99 -9.04
CA VAL A 268 4.31 23.52 -10.42
C VAL A 268 5.02 24.60 -11.24
N ALA A 269 4.54 25.85 -11.14
CA ALA A 269 5.08 26.97 -11.90
C ALA A 269 6.59 27.14 -11.65
N SER A 270 7.02 27.05 -10.38
CA SER A 270 8.43 27.18 -9.98
C SER A 270 9.32 26.10 -10.61
N LEU A 271 8.83 24.86 -10.69
CA LEU A 271 9.58 23.75 -11.29
C LEU A 271 9.63 23.82 -12.81
N LEU A 272 8.54 24.21 -13.47
CA LEU A 272 8.52 24.39 -14.93
C LEU A 272 9.44 25.53 -15.35
N GLN A 273 9.47 26.65 -14.61
CA GLN A 273 10.39 27.76 -14.87
C GLN A 273 11.85 27.36 -14.63
N GLY A 274 12.13 26.63 -13.55
CA GLY A 274 13.48 26.09 -13.28
C GLY A 274 13.99 25.13 -14.36
N ALA A 275 13.12 24.28 -14.91
CA ALA A 275 13.47 23.36 -16.00
C ALA A 275 13.89 24.12 -17.27
N THR A 276 13.24 25.23 -17.60
CA THR A 276 13.60 26.07 -18.77
C THR A 276 14.94 26.82 -18.62
N GLN A 277 15.43 27.00 -17.39
CA GLN A 277 16.72 27.66 -17.11
C GLN A 277 17.90 26.67 -17.07
N GLY A 278 17.63 25.38 -16.77
CA GLY A 278 18.63 24.33 -16.62
C GLY A 278 19.21 23.76 -17.92
N GLU A 279 18.57 23.97 -19.07
CA GLU A 279 19.03 23.46 -20.37
C GLU A 279 20.33 24.13 -20.91
N LYS A 280 20.93 25.07 -20.17
CA LYS A 280 22.19 25.73 -20.56
C LYS A 280 23.46 25.09 -20.03
N ASN A 281 23.39 24.07 -19.17
CA ASN A 281 24.57 23.32 -18.74
C ASN A 281 24.12 21.91 -18.35
N HIS A 282 24.67 20.86 -18.99
CA HIS A 282 25.41 19.78 -18.33
C HIS A 282 25.87 18.72 -19.34
N GLY A 283 27.16 18.39 -19.25
CA GLY A 283 27.73 17.18 -19.81
C GLY A 283 27.55 15.99 -18.86
N VAL A 284 27.28 14.85 -19.49
CA VAL A 284 27.55 13.42 -19.17
C VAL A 284 28.00 13.05 -17.75
N GLY A 285 27.34 12.03 -17.16
CA GLY A 285 27.98 11.12 -16.19
C GLY A 285 27.05 10.34 -15.23
N ASP A 286 26.53 9.20 -15.73
CA ASP A 286 26.11 7.93 -15.09
C ASP A 286 25.93 7.78 -13.56
N ASN A 287 24.80 7.16 -13.17
CA ASN A 287 24.79 5.92 -12.38
C ASN A 287 23.39 5.28 -12.31
N VAL A 288 23.16 4.29 -13.18
CA VAL A 288 22.03 3.35 -13.14
C VAL A 288 22.57 2.04 -12.57
N PHE A 289 22.37 1.78 -11.26
CA PHE A 289 22.30 0.44 -10.64
C PHE A 289 22.08 0.48 -9.11
N VAL A 290 20.93 0.96 -8.58
CA VAL A 290 20.63 0.77 -7.12
C VAL A 290 19.14 0.67 -6.74
N ALA A 291 18.18 0.69 -7.68
CA ALA A 291 16.76 0.83 -7.33
C ALA A 291 16.16 -0.36 -6.54
N THR A 292 16.53 -1.60 -6.87
CA THR A 292 15.95 -2.79 -6.22
C THR A 292 16.47 -3.02 -4.79
N VAL A 293 17.70 -2.61 -4.48
CA VAL A 293 18.30 -2.79 -3.15
C VAL A 293 17.86 -1.69 -2.18
N VAL A 294 17.65 -0.46 -2.67
CA VAL A 294 17.21 0.67 -1.84
C VAL A 294 15.74 0.52 -1.42
N PHE A 295 14.88 -0.09 -2.23
CA PHE A 295 13.47 -0.30 -1.89
C PHE A 295 13.30 -1.29 -0.71
N GLY A 296 14.11 -2.36 -0.67
CA GLY A 296 14.18 -3.26 0.47
C GLY A 296 14.67 -2.58 1.76
N ILE A 297 15.56 -1.58 1.64
CA ILE A 297 16.07 -0.81 2.79
C ILE A 297 15.05 0.21 3.28
N ILE A 298 14.32 0.90 2.40
CA ILE A 298 13.27 1.86 2.80
C ILE A 298 12.10 1.14 3.47
N LEU A 299 11.69 -0.03 2.97
CA LEU A 299 10.69 -0.87 3.61
C LEU A 299 11.16 -1.35 4.99
N LYS A 300 12.44 -1.75 5.11
CA LYS A 300 13.07 -2.12 6.39
C LYS A 300 13.10 -0.97 7.39
N LEU A 301 13.51 0.23 6.97
CA LEU A 301 13.63 1.41 7.83
C LEU A 301 12.27 1.94 8.33
N HIS A 302 11.22 1.82 7.50
CA HIS A 302 9.87 2.25 7.88
C HIS A 302 9.18 1.23 8.81
N LEU A 303 9.45 -0.07 8.64
CA LEU A 303 8.94 -1.11 9.54
C LEU A 303 9.68 -1.16 10.89
N ASP A 304 10.98 -0.84 10.90
CA ASP A 304 11.80 -0.74 12.12
C ASP A 304 11.58 0.56 12.93
N GLY A 305 10.67 1.45 12.50
CA GLY A 305 10.35 2.70 13.18
C GLY A 305 11.49 3.72 13.25
N ARG A 306 12.41 3.73 12.28
CA ARG A 306 13.60 4.59 12.27
C ARG A 306 13.53 5.82 11.35
N VAL A 307 12.39 6.09 10.73
CA VAL A 307 12.05 7.38 10.08
C VAL A 307 10.56 7.64 10.21
#